data_AF-A0A3A9BSK8-F1
#
_entry.id   AF-A0A3A9BSK8-F1
#
_cell.length_a   1.000
_cell.length_b   1.000
_cell.length_c   1.000
_cell.angle_alpha   90.00
_cell.angle_beta   90.00
_cell.angle_gamma   90.00
#
_symmetry.space_group_name_H-M   'P 1'
#
loop_
_entity.id
_entity.type
_entity.pdbx_description
1 polymer ?
#
loop_
_entity_poly.entity_id
_entity_poly.type
_entity_poly.pdbx_seq_one_letter_code
_entity_poly.pdbx_strand_id
1 'polypeptide(L)'
;MSRDIDQLLKLEGRDKKEAEKAISLETSKEFRLAKRKISAVCRGLCLETDQYKPEISARSIQSYLNETKKIDRMLYSEISNYVFSREVKERATFASNIETLLLYVLNNENEISPDCRKMSIKIYDHFQLVLYQIENINNIFADGIEEAKTNLKQEVKGIEKEYISILGIFASIVLAFVGGITFSSSILQNIGSSSIYRILLVVKHSRSTGIFRRISSMV
;
A
#
# COMPACT_ATOMS: atom_id res chain seq x y z
N MET A 1 -18.34 49.04 -3.69
CA MET A 1 -18.42 47.56 -3.82
C MET A 1 -17.71 47.03 -5.07
N SER A 2 -18.00 47.49 -6.30
CA SER A 2 -17.27 47.02 -7.50
C SER A 2 -15.82 47.53 -7.60
N ARG A 3 -15.53 48.74 -7.10
CA ARG A 3 -14.18 49.34 -7.15
C ARG A 3 -13.17 48.69 -6.21
N ASP A 4 -13.65 48.20 -5.06
CA ASP A 4 -12.81 47.59 -4.03
C ASP A 4 -12.41 46.16 -4.42
N ILE A 5 -13.31 45.43 -5.08
CA ILE A 5 -13.05 44.09 -5.62
C ILE A 5 -12.05 44.16 -6.79
N ASP A 6 -12.17 45.15 -7.68
CA ASP A 6 -11.19 45.37 -8.75
C ASP A 6 -9.81 45.78 -8.23
N GLN A 7 -9.75 46.50 -7.11
CA GLN A 7 -8.48 46.81 -6.43
C GLN A 7 -7.88 45.57 -5.78
N LEU A 8 -8.69 44.72 -5.13
CA LEU A 8 -8.24 43.45 -4.56
C LEU A 8 -7.74 42.47 -5.62
N LEU A 9 -8.45 42.32 -6.74
CA LEU A 9 -8.01 41.48 -7.87
C LEU A 9 -6.73 41.98 -8.54
N LYS A 10 -6.52 43.31 -8.59
CA LYS A 10 -5.26 43.90 -9.08
C LYS A 10 -4.10 43.74 -8.10
N LEU A 11 -4.37 43.74 -6.79
CA LEU A 11 -3.38 43.45 -5.75
C LEU A 11 -2.99 41.97 -5.79
N GLU A 12 -3.97 41.05 -5.88
CA GLU A 12 -3.74 39.61 -5.99
C GLU A 12 -3.00 39.22 -7.29
N GLY A 13 -3.29 39.91 -8.40
CA GLY A 13 -2.56 39.75 -9.67
C GLY A 13 -1.14 40.33 -9.66
N ARG A 14 -0.86 41.35 -8.83
CA ARG A 14 0.50 41.86 -8.58
C ARG A 14 1.26 40.91 -7.67
N ASP A 15 0.65 40.44 -6.58
CA ASP A 15 1.23 39.43 -5.70
C ASP A 15 1.53 38.12 -6.44
N LYS A 16 0.69 37.68 -7.38
CA LYS A 16 1.00 36.52 -8.24
C LYS A 16 2.19 36.76 -9.18
N LYS A 17 2.31 37.95 -9.79
CA LYS A 17 3.45 38.29 -10.65
C LYS A 17 4.74 38.53 -9.85
N GLU A 18 4.64 39.01 -8.62
CA GLU A 18 5.75 39.15 -7.68
C GLU A 18 6.13 37.81 -7.04
N ALA A 19 5.17 36.89 -6.85
CA ALA A 19 5.38 35.51 -6.42
C ALA A 19 5.94 34.61 -7.54
N GLU A 20 5.60 34.83 -8.81
CA GLU A 20 6.30 34.21 -9.95
C GLU A 20 7.70 34.80 -10.17
N LYS A 21 7.92 36.06 -9.74
CA LYS A 21 9.26 36.66 -9.60
C LYS A 21 9.96 36.28 -8.30
N ALA A 22 9.30 35.56 -7.38
CA ALA A 22 9.98 35.00 -6.23
C ALA A 22 10.97 33.98 -6.77
N ILE A 23 12.23 34.20 -6.45
CA ILE A 23 13.37 33.40 -6.87
C ILE A 23 13.11 31.94 -6.46
N SER A 24 12.61 31.13 -7.40
CA SER A 24 12.47 29.70 -7.19
C SER A 24 13.86 29.10 -7.03
N LEU A 25 14.05 28.27 -6.01
CA LEU A 25 15.33 27.59 -5.77
C LEU A 25 15.75 26.75 -7.00
N GLU A 26 14.76 26.21 -7.73
CA GLU A 26 14.95 25.45 -8.98
C GLU A 26 15.41 26.31 -10.17
N THR A 27 15.19 27.64 -10.14
CA THR A 27 15.72 28.55 -11.18
C THR A 27 17.12 29.08 -10.86
N SER A 28 17.65 28.84 -9.65
CA SER A 28 19.02 29.17 -9.29
C SER A 28 20.03 28.37 -10.12
N LYS A 29 20.94 29.08 -10.80
CA LYS A 29 22.02 28.46 -11.60
C LYS A 29 22.94 27.60 -10.72
N GLU A 30 23.17 28.01 -9.47
CA GLU A 30 24.07 27.35 -8.52
C GLU A 30 23.46 26.03 -8.03
N PHE A 31 22.17 26.06 -7.68
CA PHE A 31 21.43 24.87 -7.27
C PHE A 31 21.36 23.82 -8.38
N ARG A 32 21.04 24.23 -9.61
CA ARG A 32 21.02 23.34 -10.77
C ARG A 32 22.39 22.74 -11.07
N LEU A 33 23.47 23.52 -10.93
CA LEU A 33 24.83 23.03 -11.13
C LEU A 33 25.19 21.97 -10.09
N ALA A 34 24.93 22.24 -8.80
CA ALA A 34 25.15 21.30 -7.72
C ALA A 34 24.38 20.00 -7.93
N LYS A 35 23.08 20.10 -8.29
CA LYS A 35 22.23 18.94 -8.61
C LYS A 35 22.83 18.08 -9.72
N ARG A 36 23.22 18.69 -10.84
CA ARG A 36 23.84 17.99 -11.98
C ARG A 36 25.16 17.32 -11.62
N LYS A 37 26.01 17.97 -10.81
CA LYS A 37 27.31 17.44 -10.40
C LYS A 37 27.15 16.27 -9.44
N ILE A 38 26.26 16.38 -8.45
CA ILE A 38 25.93 15.29 -7.52
C ILE A 38 25.35 14.09 -8.29
N SER A 39 24.38 14.33 -9.19
CA SER A 39 23.83 13.28 -10.05
C SER A 39 24.89 12.62 -10.94
N ALA A 40 25.89 13.36 -11.42
CA ALA A 40 27.01 12.78 -12.16
C ALA A 40 27.88 11.86 -11.29
N VAL A 41 28.16 12.25 -10.04
CA VAL A 41 28.88 11.39 -9.08
C VAL A 41 28.07 10.12 -8.79
N CYS A 42 26.76 10.25 -8.52
CA CYS A 42 25.88 9.11 -8.30
C CYS A 42 25.83 8.16 -9.50
N ARG A 43 25.83 8.68 -10.72
CA ARG A 43 25.91 7.85 -11.95
C ARG A 43 27.24 7.12 -12.06
N GLY A 44 28.35 7.77 -11.74
CA GLY A 44 29.67 7.13 -11.72
C GLY A 44 29.74 5.96 -10.73
N LEU A 45 29.07 6.09 -9.58
CA LEU A 45 28.97 5.03 -8.58
C LEU A 45 28.07 3.86 -9.01
N CYS A 46 27.20 4.03 -10.01
CA CYS A 46 26.39 2.95 -10.58
C CYS A 46 27.04 2.21 -11.76
N LEU A 47 28.28 2.55 -12.13
CA LEU A 47 29.00 1.76 -13.15
C LEU A 47 29.18 0.32 -12.67
N GLU A 48 29.16 -0.64 -13.59
CA GLU A 48 29.47 -2.03 -13.25
C GLU A 48 30.83 -2.10 -12.54
N THR A 49 30.89 -2.88 -11.46
CA THR A 49 32.00 -2.83 -10.49
C THR A 49 33.36 -3.17 -11.11
N ASP A 50 33.37 -3.97 -12.18
CA ASP A 50 34.55 -4.32 -12.97
C ASP A 50 35.14 -3.13 -13.75
N GLN A 51 34.30 -2.15 -14.10
CA GLN A 51 34.67 -0.95 -14.84
C GLN A 51 34.88 0.26 -13.93
N TYR A 52 34.54 0.14 -12.64
CA TYR A 52 34.61 1.23 -11.70
C TYR A 52 36.06 1.59 -11.34
N LYS A 53 36.37 2.88 -11.45
CA LYS A 53 37.69 3.45 -11.11
C LYS A 53 37.53 4.54 -10.07
N PRO A 54 38.01 4.34 -8.82
CA PRO A 54 37.78 5.29 -7.72
C PRO A 54 38.44 6.65 -7.98
N GLU A 55 39.52 6.70 -8.77
CA GLU A 55 40.23 7.93 -9.12
C GLU A 55 39.34 8.88 -9.92
N ILE A 56 38.47 8.34 -10.79
CA ILE A 56 37.57 9.14 -11.63
C ILE A 56 36.49 9.78 -10.77
N SER A 57 35.93 9.03 -9.83
CA SER A 57 34.94 9.53 -8.86
C SER A 57 35.56 10.58 -7.93
N ALA A 58 36.75 10.31 -7.39
CA ALA A 58 37.47 11.25 -6.55
C ALA A 58 37.77 12.57 -7.31
N ARG A 59 38.21 12.48 -8.57
CA ARG A 59 38.43 13.65 -9.43
C ARG A 59 37.14 14.43 -9.70
N SER A 60 36.02 13.72 -9.91
CA SER A 60 34.71 14.34 -10.11
C SER A 60 34.24 15.11 -8.87
N ILE A 61 34.46 14.54 -7.69
CA ILE A 61 34.19 15.18 -6.40
C ILE A 61 35.11 16.39 -6.20
N GLN A 62 36.41 16.25 -6.45
CA GLN A 62 37.37 17.35 -6.34
C GLN A 62 37.02 18.50 -7.29
N SER A 63 36.63 18.19 -8.53
CA SER A 63 36.18 19.19 -9.50
C SER A 63 34.97 19.97 -9.00
N TYR A 64 34.02 19.30 -8.32
CA TYR A 64 32.88 19.98 -7.71
C TYR A 64 33.28 20.88 -6.54
N LEU A 65 34.23 20.44 -5.71
CA LEU A 65 34.70 21.19 -4.54
C LEU A 65 35.52 22.44 -4.89
N ASN A 66 36.22 22.41 -6.03
CA ASN A 66 37.03 23.53 -6.53
C ASN A 66 36.19 24.59 -7.26
N GLU A 67 34.89 24.35 -7.48
CA GLU A 67 34.00 25.28 -8.16
C GLU A 67 33.65 26.47 -7.23
N THR A 68 33.82 27.70 -7.73
CA THR A 68 33.61 28.94 -6.95
C THR A 68 32.16 29.18 -6.53
N LYS A 69 31.21 28.45 -7.14
CA LYS A 69 29.76 28.53 -6.91
C LYS A 69 29.20 27.24 -6.33
N LYS A 70 29.96 26.59 -5.44
CA LYS A 70 29.50 25.38 -4.76
C LYS A 70 28.44 25.73 -3.71
N ILE A 71 27.54 24.78 -3.48
CA ILE A 71 26.71 24.80 -2.28
C ILE A 71 27.47 24.06 -1.19
N ASP A 72 27.71 24.71 -0.06
CA ASP A 72 28.47 24.15 1.07
C ASP A 72 27.82 22.90 1.67
N ARG A 73 26.50 22.78 1.52
CA ARG A 73 25.71 21.61 1.92
C ARG A 73 25.46 20.68 0.74
N MET A 74 25.71 19.39 0.93
CA MET A 74 25.34 18.36 -0.04
C MET A 74 23.83 18.28 -0.24
N LEU A 75 23.41 18.06 -1.49
CA LEU A 75 22.00 17.84 -1.85
C LEU A 75 21.62 16.38 -1.59
N TYR A 76 21.33 16.10 -0.33
CA TYR A 76 20.82 14.81 0.14
C TYR A 76 19.55 14.38 -0.60
N SER A 77 18.66 15.32 -0.92
CA SER A 77 17.46 15.06 -1.70
C SER A 77 17.78 14.48 -3.09
N GLU A 78 18.85 14.92 -3.74
CA GLU A 78 19.25 14.40 -5.05
C GLU A 78 19.81 12.98 -4.94
N ILE A 79 20.64 12.72 -3.93
CA ILE A 79 21.18 11.38 -3.67
C ILE A 79 20.05 10.41 -3.32
N SER A 80 19.17 10.81 -2.40
CA SER A 80 18.00 10.01 -2.01
C SER A 80 17.13 9.72 -3.21
N ASN A 81 16.70 10.73 -3.97
CA ASN A 81 15.86 10.56 -5.16
C ASN A 81 16.53 9.62 -6.18
N TYR A 82 17.84 9.78 -6.39
CA TYR A 82 18.60 8.92 -7.28
C TYR A 82 18.56 7.46 -6.78
N VAL A 83 18.90 7.18 -5.53
CA VAL A 83 18.95 5.83 -4.96
C VAL A 83 17.57 5.17 -4.89
N PHE A 84 16.52 5.92 -4.53
CA PHE A 84 15.14 5.45 -4.53
C PHE A 84 14.70 4.99 -5.93
N SER A 85 15.12 5.70 -6.98
CA SER A 85 14.76 5.37 -8.37
C SER A 85 15.48 4.13 -8.95
N ARG A 86 16.47 3.57 -8.24
CA ARG A 86 17.31 2.46 -8.71
C ARG A 86 16.78 1.10 -8.27
N GLU A 87 17.12 0.07 -9.03
CA GLU A 87 16.82 -1.31 -8.66
C GLU A 87 17.76 -1.83 -7.56
N VAL A 88 17.37 -2.93 -6.89
CA VAL A 88 18.17 -3.56 -5.82
C VAL A 88 19.60 -3.90 -6.30
N LYS A 89 19.74 -4.38 -7.55
CA LYS A 89 21.05 -4.68 -8.14
C LYS A 89 21.91 -3.41 -8.28
N GLU A 90 21.37 -2.35 -8.87
CA GLU A 90 22.09 -1.07 -9.04
C GLU A 90 22.49 -0.45 -7.69
N ARG A 91 21.65 -0.61 -6.65
CA ARG A 91 21.97 -0.18 -5.27
C ARG A 91 23.12 -0.99 -4.68
N ALA A 92 23.18 -2.30 -4.92
CA ALA A 92 24.28 -3.14 -4.48
C ALA A 92 25.61 -2.75 -5.19
N THR A 93 25.56 -2.49 -6.49
CA THR A 93 26.69 -1.96 -7.26
C THR A 93 27.14 -0.61 -6.69
N PHE A 94 26.21 0.30 -6.42
CA PHE A 94 26.50 1.59 -5.79
C PHE A 94 27.22 1.40 -4.45
N ALA A 95 26.72 0.51 -3.58
CA ALA A 95 27.29 0.19 -2.28
C ALA A 95 28.76 -0.26 -2.39
N SER A 96 29.03 -1.24 -3.26
CA SER A 96 30.39 -1.75 -3.48
C SER A 96 31.34 -0.68 -4.02
N ASN A 97 30.86 0.16 -4.96
CA ASN A 97 31.67 1.19 -5.58
C ASN A 97 31.95 2.38 -4.63
N ILE A 98 30.99 2.75 -3.78
CA ILE A 98 31.20 3.81 -2.77
C ILE A 98 32.15 3.34 -1.67
N GLU A 99 32.11 2.06 -1.29
CA GLU A 99 33.11 1.46 -0.38
C GLU A 99 34.50 1.47 -1.00
N THR A 100 34.62 1.08 -2.27
CA THR A 100 35.88 1.14 -3.02
C THR A 100 36.43 2.57 -3.09
N LEU A 101 35.55 3.56 -3.30
CA LEU A 101 35.93 4.97 -3.25
C LEU A 101 36.44 5.38 -1.87
N LEU A 102 35.78 4.95 -0.79
CA LEU A 102 36.23 5.26 0.56
C LEU A 102 37.59 4.65 0.85
N LEU A 103 37.83 3.40 0.48
CA LEU A 103 39.15 2.76 0.64
C LEU A 103 40.24 3.55 -0.08
N TYR A 104 39.96 4.02 -1.31
CA TYR A 104 40.89 4.85 -2.07
C TYR A 104 41.16 6.21 -1.42
N VAL A 105 40.12 6.91 -0.99
CA VAL A 105 40.20 8.28 -0.45
C VAL A 105 40.74 8.32 0.98
N LEU A 106 40.58 7.22 1.74
CA LEU A 106 41.11 7.09 3.10
C LEU A 106 42.56 6.60 3.13
N ASN A 107 43.07 5.99 2.05
CA ASN A 107 44.47 5.62 1.96
C ASN A 107 45.36 6.88 2.03
N ASN A 108 46.26 6.92 3.00
CA ASN A 108 47.15 8.05 3.25
C ASN A 108 48.28 8.18 2.22
N GLU A 109 48.53 7.14 1.42
CA GLU A 109 49.49 7.19 0.31
C GLU A 109 48.97 8.02 -0.87
N ASN A 110 47.66 8.20 -0.98
CA ASN A 110 47.06 9.00 -2.04
C ASN A 110 47.00 10.48 -1.62
N GLU A 111 47.54 11.38 -2.43
CA GLU A 111 47.45 12.84 -2.24
C GLU A 111 46.02 13.35 -2.54
N ILE A 112 45.07 13.03 -1.65
CA ILE A 112 43.67 13.44 -1.75
C ILE A 112 43.36 14.58 -0.78
N SER A 113 42.67 15.61 -1.26
CA SER A 113 42.32 16.76 -0.42
C SER A 113 41.43 16.35 0.77
N PRO A 114 41.58 17.01 1.93
CA PRO A 114 40.75 16.72 3.11
C PRO A 114 39.26 16.99 2.84
N ASP A 115 38.94 17.92 1.96
CA ASP A 115 37.56 18.22 1.59
C ASP A 115 36.94 17.13 0.71
N CYS A 116 37.72 16.54 -0.22
CA CYS A 116 37.28 15.38 -1.00
C CYS A 116 37.02 14.16 -0.11
N ARG A 117 37.87 13.98 0.93
CA ARG A 117 37.67 12.96 1.97
C ARG A 117 36.37 13.16 2.74
N LYS A 118 36.15 14.36 3.28
CA LYS A 118 34.90 14.71 3.98
C LYS A 118 33.68 14.51 3.08
N MET A 119 33.76 14.89 1.82
CA MET A 119 32.65 14.76 0.88
C MET A 119 32.32 13.30 0.57
N SER A 120 33.34 12.47 0.33
CA SER A 120 33.15 11.04 0.05
C SER A 120 32.51 10.32 1.24
N ILE A 121 32.95 10.63 2.46
CA ILE A 121 32.36 10.11 3.70
C ILE A 121 30.89 10.53 3.82
N LYS A 122 30.55 11.79 3.54
CA LYS A 122 29.15 12.26 3.59
C LYS A 122 28.27 11.59 2.53
N ILE A 123 28.79 11.30 1.34
CA ILE A 123 28.05 10.53 0.31
C ILE A 123 27.75 9.13 0.82
N TYR A 124 28.76 8.45 1.38
CA TYR A 124 28.60 7.11 1.93
C TYR A 124 27.58 7.08 3.08
N ASP A 125 27.75 7.95 4.07
CA ASP A 125 26.87 8.02 5.24
C ASP A 125 25.42 8.28 4.82
N HIS A 126 25.20 9.23 3.90
CA HIS A 126 23.86 9.52 3.40
C HIS A 126 23.28 8.38 2.54
N PHE A 127 24.10 7.68 1.76
CA PHE A 127 23.67 6.49 1.03
C PHE A 127 23.21 5.38 1.97
N GLN A 128 23.97 5.12 3.04
CA GLN A 128 23.60 4.12 4.06
C GLN A 128 22.30 4.51 4.76
N LEU A 129 22.14 5.77 5.15
CA LEU A 129 20.88 6.27 5.72
C LEU A 129 19.69 6.01 4.79
N VAL A 130 19.84 6.26 3.49
CA VAL A 130 18.79 6.01 2.50
C VAL A 130 18.49 4.52 2.34
N LEU A 131 19.51 3.65 2.40
CA LEU A 131 19.28 2.20 2.39
C LEU A 131 18.43 1.75 3.60
N TYR A 132 18.75 2.22 4.80
CA TYR A 132 17.94 1.94 5.99
C TYR A 132 16.50 2.47 5.85
N GLN A 133 16.32 3.64 5.25
CA GLN A 133 14.99 4.19 4.96
C GLN A 133 14.21 3.29 4.00
N ILE A 134 14.84 2.81 2.93
CA ILE A 134 14.21 1.90 1.96
C ILE A 134 13.79 0.60 2.63
N GLU A 135 14.66 0.00 3.44
CA GLU A 135 14.37 -1.24 4.16
C GLU A 135 13.21 -1.06 5.14
N ASN A 136 13.23 0.01 5.93
CA ASN A 136 12.15 0.30 6.88
C ASN A 136 10.80 0.53 6.16
N ILE A 137 10.80 1.28 5.05
CA ILE A 137 9.59 1.48 4.24
C ILE A 137 9.05 0.13 3.71
N ASN A 138 9.94 -0.75 3.24
CA ASN A 138 9.54 -2.07 2.75
C ASN A 138 8.95 -2.94 3.87
N ASN A 139 9.52 -2.90 5.08
CA ASN A 139 8.99 -3.62 6.24
C ASN A 139 7.60 -3.11 6.63
N ILE A 140 7.42 -1.79 6.73
CA ILE A 140 6.11 -1.17 7.00
C ILE A 140 5.08 -1.58 5.92
N PHE A 141 5.50 -1.60 4.66
CA PHE A 141 4.62 -1.98 3.56
C PHE A 141 4.25 -3.47 3.60
N ALA A 142 5.21 -4.35 3.93
CA ALA A 142 4.96 -5.78 4.10
C ALA A 142 3.99 -6.04 5.26
N ASP A 143 4.19 -5.36 6.40
CA ASP A 143 3.31 -5.47 7.57
C ASP A 143 1.89 -5.00 7.23
N GLY A 144 1.76 -3.86 6.54
CA GLY A 144 0.46 -3.34 6.10
C GLY A 144 -0.26 -4.27 5.12
N ILE A 145 0.47 -4.95 4.22
CA ILE A 145 -0.11 -5.96 3.32
C ILE A 145 -0.62 -7.17 4.10
N GLU A 146 0.15 -7.70 5.06
CA GLU A 146 -0.28 -8.85 5.86
C GLU A 146 -1.45 -8.51 6.78
N GLU A 147 -1.49 -7.28 7.32
CA GLU A 147 -2.64 -6.78 8.07
C GLU A 147 -3.89 -6.70 7.18
N ALA A 148 -3.80 -6.07 6.01
CA ALA A 148 -4.92 -5.95 5.07
C ALA A 148 -5.45 -7.32 4.63
N LYS A 149 -4.55 -8.25 4.31
CA LYS A 149 -4.87 -9.64 3.97
C LYS A 149 -5.57 -10.38 5.13
N THR A 150 -5.13 -10.14 6.36
CA THR A 150 -5.74 -10.73 7.55
C THR A 150 -7.15 -10.20 7.77
N ASN A 151 -7.34 -8.88 7.65
CA ASN A 151 -8.64 -8.23 7.78
C ASN A 151 -9.62 -8.73 6.70
N LEU A 152 -9.20 -8.76 5.43
CA LEU A 152 -10.00 -9.31 4.33
C LEU A 152 -10.39 -10.77 4.57
N LYS A 153 -9.45 -11.60 5.08
CA LYS A 153 -9.74 -13.00 5.40
C LYS A 153 -10.77 -13.12 6.53
N GLN A 154 -10.75 -12.24 7.52
CA GLN A 154 -11.75 -12.21 8.59
C GLN A 154 -13.12 -11.78 8.06
N GLU A 155 -13.17 -10.74 7.23
CA GLU A 155 -14.42 -10.29 6.59
C GLU A 155 -15.04 -11.37 5.71
N VAL A 156 -14.24 -12.02 4.86
CA VAL A 156 -14.70 -13.14 4.01
C VAL A 156 -15.26 -14.28 4.86
N LYS A 157 -14.59 -14.65 5.95
CA LYS A 157 -15.12 -15.66 6.89
C LYS A 157 -16.43 -15.23 7.55
N GLY A 158 -16.58 -13.95 7.85
CA GLY A 158 -17.83 -13.37 8.35
C GLY A 158 -18.96 -13.56 7.34
N ILE A 159 -18.71 -13.18 6.08
CA ILE A 159 -19.66 -13.32 4.96
C ILE A 159 -20.02 -14.80 4.74
N GLU A 160 -19.04 -15.71 4.74
CA GLU A 160 -19.29 -17.16 4.60
C GLU A 160 -20.22 -17.69 5.69
N LYS A 161 -20.03 -17.25 6.93
CA LYS A 161 -20.89 -17.65 8.07
C LYS A 161 -22.32 -17.13 7.92
N GLU A 162 -22.48 -15.88 7.51
CA GLU A 162 -23.81 -15.30 7.23
C GLU A 162 -24.50 -16.02 6.07
N TYR A 163 -23.75 -16.34 5.01
CA TYR A 163 -24.26 -17.08 3.86
C TYR A 163 -24.77 -18.48 4.24
N ILE A 164 -24.00 -19.25 5.02
CA ILE A 164 -24.43 -20.57 5.51
C ILE A 164 -25.71 -20.45 6.36
N SER A 165 -25.83 -19.39 7.15
CA SER A 165 -26.99 -19.14 8.01
C SER A 165 -28.24 -18.85 7.18
N ILE A 166 -28.13 -17.96 6.19
CA ILE A 166 -29.22 -17.66 5.25
C ILE A 166 -29.64 -18.92 4.49
N LEU A 167 -28.67 -19.69 3.98
CA LEU A 167 -28.94 -20.94 3.28
C LEU A 167 -29.66 -21.95 4.17
N GLY A 168 -29.28 -22.06 5.45
CA GLY A 168 -29.94 -22.92 6.43
C GLY A 168 -31.40 -22.53 6.70
N ILE A 169 -31.68 -21.22 6.79
CA ILE A 169 -33.05 -20.70 6.94
C ILE A 169 -33.88 -21.06 5.69
N PHE A 170 -33.36 -20.79 4.49
CA PHE A 170 -34.05 -21.14 3.25
C PHE A 170 -34.31 -22.64 3.14
N ALA A 171 -33.32 -23.48 3.43
CA ALA A 171 -33.46 -24.93 3.40
C ALA A 171 -34.55 -25.41 4.37
N SER A 172 -34.62 -24.84 5.58
CA SER A 172 -35.63 -25.18 6.59
C SER A 172 -37.04 -24.78 6.14
N ILE A 173 -37.19 -23.59 5.55
CA ILE A 173 -38.46 -23.11 5.00
C ILE A 173 -38.93 -24.04 3.87
N VAL A 174 -38.06 -24.32 2.91
CA VAL A 174 -38.37 -25.22 1.78
C VAL A 174 -38.74 -26.61 2.29
N LEU A 175 -37.98 -27.16 3.24
CA LEU A 175 -38.25 -28.47 3.82
C LEU A 175 -39.62 -28.52 4.52
N ALA A 176 -39.97 -27.49 5.29
CA ALA A 176 -41.27 -27.41 5.96
C ALA A 176 -42.44 -27.35 4.95
N PHE A 177 -42.32 -26.56 3.88
CA PHE A 177 -43.34 -26.47 2.84
C PHE A 177 -43.49 -27.77 2.07
N VAL A 178 -42.39 -28.35 1.57
CA VAL A 178 -42.41 -29.61 0.82
C VAL A 178 -42.91 -30.75 1.70
N GLY A 179 -42.47 -30.82 2.96
CA GLY A 179 -42.96 -31.79 3.94
C GLY A 179 -44.45 -31.63 4.21
N GLY A 180 -44.94 -30.42 4.43
CA GLY A 180 -46.35 -30.12 4.64
C GLY A 180 -47.23 -30.47 3.45
N ILE A 181 -46.79 -30.13 2.23
CA ILE A 181 -47.50 -30.46 0.98
C ILE A 181 -47.52 -31.98 0.77
N THR A 182 -46.39 -32.66 0.94
CA THR A 182 -46.27 -34.12 0.76
C THR A 182 -47.12 -34.88 1.77
N PHE A 183 -47.10 -34.46 3.05
CA PHE A 183 -47.94 -35.04 4.09
C PHE A 183 -49.43 -34.82 3.78
N SER A 184 -49.83 -33.60 3.44
CA SER A 184 -51.23 -33.28 3.10
C SER A 184 -51.72 -34.09 1.88
N SER A 185 -50.88 -34.20 0.84
CA SER A 185 -51.16 -35.02 -0.33
C SER A 185 -51.32 -36.50 0.03
N SER A 186 -50.43 -37.03 0.88
CA SER A 186 -50.50 -38.42 1.35
C SER A 186 -51.79 -38.69 2.14
N ILE A 187 -52.20 -37.79 3.04
CA ILE A 187 -53.46 -37.91 3.78
C ILE A 187 -54.67 -37.90 2.83
N LEU A 188 -54.73 -36.95 1.89
CA LEU A 188 -55.81 -36.88 0.90
C LEU A 188 -55.89 -38.14 0.03
N GLN A 189 -54.75 -38.68 -0.39
CA GLN A 189 -54.68 -39.91 -1.18
C GLN A 189 -55.14 -41.13 -0.38
N ASN A 190 -54.79 -41.23 0.90
CA ASN A 190 -55.26 -42.30 1.78
C ASN A 190 -56.77 -42.20 2.07
N ILE A 191 -57.32 -40.98 2.20
CA ILE A 191 -58.76 -40.76 2.31
C ILE A 191 -59.46 -41.17 1.01
N GLY A 192 -58.95 -40.73 -0.15
CA GLY A 192 -59.54 -41.02 -1.46
C GLY A 192 -59.49 -42.51 -1.85
N SER A 193 -58.51 -43.28 -1.35
CA SER A 193 -58.40 -44.72 -1.59
C SER A 193 -59.20 -45.59 -0.60
N SER A 194 -59.64 -45.03 0.53
CA SER A 194 -60.41 -45.76 1.53
C SER A 194 -61.91 -45.72 1.24
N SER A 195 -62.63 -46.79 1.59
CA SER A 195 -64.09 -46.83 1.44
C SER A 195 -64.76 -45.81 2.35
N ILE A 196 -65.76 -45.10 1.82
CA ILE A 196 -66.53 -44.09 2.55
C ILE A 196 -67.16 -44.63 3.85
N TYR A 197 -67.52 -45.92 3.87
CA TYR A 197 -68.07 -46.58 5.06
C TYR A 197 -67.04 -46.71 6.20
N ARG A 198 -65.76 -46.96 5.89
CA ARG A 198 -64.68 -47.03 6.89
C ARG A 198 -64.44 -45.66 7.52
N ILE A 199 -64.43 -44.62 6.71
CA ILE A 199 -64.26 -43.23 7.19
C ILE A 199 -65.45 -42.84 8.09
N LEU A 200 -66.69 -43.12 7.65
CA LEU A 200 -67.90 -42.87 8.44
C LEU A 200 -67.88 -43.61 9.79
N LEU A 201 -67.42 -44.86 9.80
CA LEU A 201 -67.30 -45.65 11.02
C LEU A 201 -66.30 -45.01 12.00
N VAL A 202 -65.12 -44.59 11.52
CA VAL A 202 -64.10 -43.92 12.34
C VAL A 202 -64.62 -42.58 12.90
N VAL A 203 -65.28 -41.77 12.08
CA VAL A 203 -65.85 -40.48 12.52
C VAL A 203 -66.95 -40.70 13.56
N LYS A 204 -67.87 -41.66 13.31
CA LYS A 204 -68.93 -42.01 14.25
C LYS A 204 -68.37 -42.54 15.57
N HIS A 205 -67.35 -43.40 15.51
CA HIS A 205 -66.68 -43.94 16.69
C HIS A 205 -65.98 -42.85 17.50
N SER A 206 -65.23 -41.96 16.85
CA SER A 206 -64.52 -40.86 17.52
C SER A 206 -65.46 -39.85 18.19
N ARG A 207 -66.63 -39.60 17.60
CA ARG A 207 -67.68 -38.79 18.23
C ARG A 207 -68.27 -39.48 19.47
N SER A 208 -68.44 -40.81 19.42
CA SER A 208 -69.02 -41.59 20.52
C SER A 208 -68.09 -41.71 21.72
N THR A 209 -66.77 -41.81 21.50
CA THR A 209 -65.77 -41.90 22.57
C THR A 209 -65.45 -40.55 23.21
N GLY A 210 -66.07 -39.46 22.71
CA GLY A 210 -65.86 -38.11 23.23
C GLY A 210 -64.42 -37.61 23.06
N ILE A 211 -63.62 -38.25 22.20
CA ILE A 211 -62.22 -37.91 21.96
C ILE A 211 -62.10 -36.45 21.53
N PHE A 212 -62.97 -35.98 20.63
CA PHE A 212 -63.01 -34.58 20.21
C PHE A 212 -63.29 -33.60 21.36
N ARG A 213 -64.12 -34.00 22.34
CA ARG A 213 -64.48 -33.16 23.48
C ARG A 213 -63.35 -33.09 24.51
N ARG A 214 -62.57 -34.16 24.67
CA ARG A 214 -61.35 -34.18 25.50
C ARG A 214 -60.19 -33.41 24.87
N ILE A 215 -60.03 -33.49 23.56
CA ILE A 215 -59.00 -32.72 22.83
C ILE A 215 -59.29 -31.22 22.91
N SER A 216 -60.55 -30.80 22.76
CA SER A 216 -60.95 -29.40 22.86
C SER A 216 -60.79 -28.80 24.27
N SER A 217 -60.67 -29.61 25.33
CA SER A 217 -60.41 -29.11 26.68
C SER A 217 -58.92 -29.07 27.05
N MET A 218 -58.05 -29.55 26.16
CA MET A 218 -56.59 -29.60 26.35
C MET A 218 -55.82 -28.54 25.55
N VAL A 219 -56.49 -27.86 24.61
CA VAL A 219 -56.00 -26.69 23.86
C VAL A 219 -56.68 -25.46 24.42
#